data_AF-A0A9W4T9C0-F1
#
_entry.id   AF-A0A9W4T9C0-F1
#
_cell.length_a   1.000
_cell.length_b   1.000
_cell.length_c   1.000
_cell.angle_alpha   90.00
_cell.angle_beta   90.00
_cell.angle_gamma   90.00
#
_symmetry.space_group_name_H-M   'P 1'
#
loop_
_entity.id
_entity.type
_entity.pdbx_description
1 polymer ?
#
loop_
_entity_poly.entity_id
_entity_poly.type
_entity_poly.pdbx_seq_one_letter_code
_entity_poly.pdbx_strand_id
1 'polypeptide(L)'
;LELKARLVPLGKKKQHLGKIISLAKERGKKIPKSLNLEYSSICFDYDYSDSKQKALKVYMNTFYEKNGNSKSPIFLRELAGGTTSVRKYNLNLVTEFVSKKGFGIKYGDTDFLYFTCLEKYYVKCDEAFSRKKLSKEAYWTEMIKITMDVMKKLRDQINAYLKIKSGTSHLMMAYEEVLFPVCFTGKKKYFRIGHEDEEDEVNFRPDDLFMKRIDTVKQVNSELFRFIGEKIIWEAMCINNTRSIHKIVEDVLRDARFRQWDFNQFVAMSKWKAKGGLACNKIFMEWMRERIASGEKNIKIPNFGEYFSYVVVNDGLRYKEDSTKLTRKSDYMEFANIAKEFNMEIDISYYLEQM
;
A
#
# COMPACT_ATOMS: atom_id res chain seq x y z
N LEU A 1 -27.04 -6.40 -8.09
CA LEU A 1 -27.72 -5.87 -6.88
C LEU A 1 -27.70 -6.89 -5.74
N GLU A 2 -27.97 -8.17 -6.01
CA GLU A 2 -28.07 -9.21 -4.96
C GLU A 2 -26.76 -9.52 -4.21
N LEU A 3 -25.60 -9.54 -4.90
CA LEU A 3 -24.31 -9.87 -4.25
C LEU A 3 -23.88 -8.84 -3.19
N LYS A 4 -24.04 -7.54 -3.47
CA LYS A 4 -23.71 -6.48 -2.50
C LYS A 4 -24.63 -6.51 -1.28
N ALA A 5 -25.91 -6.83 -1.49
CA ALA A 5 -26.88 -6.96 -0.40
C ALA A 5 -26.54 -8.12 0.54
N ARG A 6 -25.89 -9.19 0.04
CA ARG A 6 -25.41 -10.32 0.86
C ARG A 6 -24.10 -10.01 1.59
N LEU A 7 -23.23 -9.17 1.02
CA LEU A 7 -21.93 -8.85 1.60
C LEU A 7 -22.01 -8.02 2.89
N VAL A 8 -22.88 -7.02 2.94
CA VAL A 8 -23.03 -6.14 4.12
C VAL A 8 -23.36 -6.92 5.40
N PRO A 9 -24.39 -7.79 5.47
CA PRO A 9 -24.69 -8.53 6.69
C PRO A 9 -23.59 -9.55 7.04
N LEU A 10 -22.97 -10.18 6.04
CA LEU A 10 -21.84 -11.11 6.26
C LEU A 10 -20.62 -10.38 6.84
N GLY A 11 -20.31 -9.19 6.32
CA GLY A 11 -19.19 -8.34 6.79
C GLY A 11 -19.38 -7.93 8.25
N LYS A 12 -20.57 -7.44 8.60
CA LYS A 12 -20.93 -7.10 9.99
C LYS A 12 -20.79 -8.30 10.93
N LYS A 13 -21.29 -9.48 10.52
CA LYS A 13 -21.20 -10.70 11.32
C LYS A 13 -19.75 -11.18 11.47
N LYS A 14 -18.95 -11.10 10.40
CA LYS A 14 -17.51 -11.41 10.38
C LYS A 14 -16.76 -10.53 11.38
N GLN A 15 -16.93 -9.21 11.32
CA GLN A 15 -16.29 -8.27 12.24
C GLN A 15 -16.70 -8.51 13.69
N HIS A 16 -17.99 -8.68 13.96
CA HIS A 16 -18.49 -8.91 15.32
C HIS A 16 -17.89 -10.16 15.97
N LEU A 17 -17.90 -11.30 15.25
CA LEU A 17 -17.29 -12.53 15.76
C LEU A 17 -15.76 -12.42 15.86
N GLY A 18 -15.11 -11.74 14.91
CA GLY A 18 -13.67 -11.46 14.96
C GLY A 18 -13.28 -10.72 16.24
N LYS A 19 -14.04 -9.68 16.61
CA LYS A 19 -13.83 -8.93 17.86
C LYS A 19 -13.96 -9.82 19.09
N ILE A 20 -15.01 -10.65 19.16
CA ILE A 20 -15.22 -11.58 20.29
C ILE A 20 -14.04 -12.55 20.42
N ILE A 21 -13.56 -13.09 19.30
CA ILE A 21 -12.41 -14.00 19.25
C ILE A 21 -11.13 -13.30 19.74
N SER A 22 -10.84 -12.09 19.25
CA SER A 22 -9.66 -11.32 19.64
C SER A 22 -9.67 -10.98 21.13
N LEU A 23 -10.80 -10.48 21.65
CA LEU A 23 -10.98 -10.17 23.07
C LEU A 23 -10.82 -11.41 23.96
N ALA A 24 -11.29 -12.57 23.49
CA ALA A 24 -11.10 -13.83 24.21
C ALA A 24 -9.62 -14.23 24.26
N LYS A 25 -8.87 -14.07 23.17
CA LYS A 25 -7.42 -14.35 23.10
C LYS A 25 -6.63 -13.44 24.03
N GLU A 26 -6.89 -12.14 24.02
CA GLU A 26 -6.23 -11.17 24.90
C GLU A 26 -6.42 -11.50 26.38
N ARG A 27 -7.61 -11.99 26.73
CA ARG A 27 -7.93 -12.41 28.11
C ARG A 27 -7.44 -13.82 28.45
N GLY A 28 -6.67 -14.47 27.59
CA GLY A 28 -6.18 -15.85 27.77
C GLY A 28 -7.30 -16.90 27.84
N LYS A 29 -8.50 -16.59 27.33
CA LYS A 29 -9.65 -17.48 27.40
C LYS A 29 -9.63 -18.49 26.26
N LYS A 30 -10.01 -19.74 26.57
CA LYS A 30 -10.18 -20.78 25.56
C LYS A 30 -11.39 -20.46 24.68
N ILE A 31 -11.16 -20.31 23.37
CA ILE A 31 -12.23 -20.05 22.41
C ILE A 31 -13.02 -21.36 22.18
N PRO A 32 -14.37 -21.33 22.26
CA PRO A 32 -15.19 -22.48 21.92
C PRO A 32 -14.98 -22.94 20.48
N LYS A 33 -14.88 -24.27 20.25
CA LYS A 33 -14.72 -24.83 18.90
C LYS A 33 -15.87 -24.42 17.97
N SER A 34 -17.10 -24.36 18.48
CA SER A 34 -18.29 -23.93 17.73
C SER A 34 -18.17 -22.50 17.20
N LEU A 35 -17.66 -21.57 18.03
CA LEU A 35 -17.45 -20.17 17.65
C LEU A 35 -16.39 -20.03 16.55
N ASN A 36 -15.30 -20.79 16.63
CA ASN A 36 -14.27 -20.80 15.59
C ASN A 36 -14.78 -21.36 14.26
N LEU A 37 -15.62 -22.42 14.30
CA LEU A 37 -16.24 -23.00 13.11
C LEU A 37 -17.21 -22.02 12.47
N GLU A 38 -18.05 -21.36 13.27
CA GLU A 38 -18.98 -20.33 12.79
C GLU A 38 -18.22 -19.17 12.15
N TYR A 39 -17.19 -18.65 12.82
CA TYR A 39 -16.35 -17.58 12.27
C TYR A 39 -15.69 -17.98 10.95
N SER A 40 -15.13 -19.19 10.87
CA SER A 40 -14.49 -19.70 9.65
C SER A 40 -15.50 -19.84 8.50
N SER A 41 -16.70 -20.33 8.79
CA SER A 41 -17.80 -20.44 7.82
C SER A 41 -18.20 -19.08 7.26
N ILE A 42 -18.36 -18.08 8.14
CA ILE A 42 -18.72 -16.71 7.72
C ILE A 42 -17.59 -16.06 6.94
N CYS A 43 -16.33 -16.27 7.32
CA CYS A 43 -15.19 -15.80 6.55
C CYS A 43 -15.22 -16.38 5.14
N PHE A 44 -15.44 -17.70 5.02
CA PHE A 44 -15.55 -18.37 3.73
C PHE A 44 -16.70 -17.79 2.87
N ASP A 45 -17.90 -17.66 3.43
CA ASP A 45 -19.07 -17.14 2.70
C ASP A 45 -18.87 -15.69 2.24
N TYR A 46 -18.25 -14.86 3.09
CA TYR A 46 -17.89 -13.48 2.77
C TYR A 46 -16.87 -13.45 1.64
N ASP A 47 -15.74 -14.16 1.78
CA ASP A 47 -14.64 -14.14 0.82
C ASP A 47 -15.07 -14.73 -0.54
N TYR A 48 -15.94 -15.74 -0.53
CA TYR A 48 -16.57 -16.31 -1.72
C TYR A 48 -17.46 -15.29 -2.45
N SER A 49 -18.32 -14.60 -1.71
CA SER A 49 -19.21 -13.57 -2.26
C SER A 49 -18.44 -12.36 -2.80
N ASP A 50 -17.39 -11.94 -2.07
CA ASP A 50 -16.52 -10.84 -2.47
C ASP A 50 -15.71 -11.19 -3.72
N SER A 51 -15.22 -12.43 -3.82
CA SER A 51 -14.55 -12.94 -5.02
C SER A 51 -15.45 -12.89 -6.25
N LYS A 52 -16.73 -13.28 -6.13
CA LYS A 52 -17.72 -13.16 -7.21
C LYS A 52 -17.94 -11.70 -7.63
N GLN A 53 -18.08 -10.81 -6.65
CA GLN A 53 -18.22 -9.38 -6.92
C GLN A 53 -16.99 -8.82 -7.66
N LYS A 54 -15.79 -9.16 -7.20
CA LYS A 54 -14.52 -8.74 -7.81
C LYS A 54 -14.39 -9.25 -9.24
N ALA A 55 -14.73 -10.52 -9.49
CA ALA A 55 -14.74 -11.10 -10.83
C ALA A 55 -15.68 -10.34 -11.78
N LEU A 56 -16.91 -10.04 -11.34
CA LEU A 56 -17.86 -9.26 -12.14
C LEU A 56 -17.35 -7.84 -12.40
N LYS A 57 -16.73 -7.19 -11.41
CA LYS A 57 -16.12 -5.86 -11.57
C LYS A 57 -15.01 -5.88 -12.63
N VAL A 58 -14.10 -6.86 -12.57
CA VAL A 58 -13.02 -7.03 -13.56
C VAL A 58 -13.60 -7.27 -14.95
N TYR A 59 -14.62 -8.12 -15.05
CA TYR A 59 -15.31 -8.40 -16.31
C TYR A 59 -15.90 -7.13 -16.93
N MET A 60 -16.64 -6.34 -16.15
CA MET A 60 -17.24 -5.08 -16.63
C MET A 60 -16.18 -4.04 -17.02
N ASN A 61 -15.12 -3.90 -16.22
CA ASN A 61 -14.02 -2.98 -16.53
C ASN A 61 -13.27 -3.38 -17.82
N THR A 62 -13.24 -4.68 -18.14
CA THR A 62 -12.59 -5.18 -19.35
C THR A 62 -13.27 -4.64 -20.61
N PHE A 63 -14.59 -4.53 -20.66
CA PHE A 63 -15.28 -3.93 -21.82
C PHE A 63 -14.84 -2.49 -22.07
N TYR A 64 -14.80 -1.68 -21.00
CA TYR A 64 -14.33 -0.31 -21.09
C TYR A 64 -12.88 -0.22 -21.61
N GLU A 65 -11.97 -1.05 -21.08
CA GLU A 65 -10.57 -1.08 -21.52
C GLU A 65 -10.43 -1.55 -22.97
N LYS A 66 -11.21 -2.55 -23.39
CA LYS A 66 -11.18 -3.09 -24.75
C LYS A 66 -11.73 -2.11 -25.77
N ASN A 67 -12.69 -1.26 -25.40
CA ASN A 67 -13.16 -0.18 -26.27
C ASN A 67 -12.06 0.85 -26.56
N GLY A 68 -11.07 1.01 -25.67
CA GLY A 68 -9.92 1.90 -25.87
C GLY A 68 -8.73 1.27 -26.59
N ASN A 69 -8.75 -0.04 -26.84
CA ASN A 69 -7.64 -0.76 -27.47
C ASN A 69 -7.87 -0.91 -28.98
N SER A 70 -7.02 -0.29 -29.80
CA SER A 70 -7.13 -0.31 -31.26
C SER A 70 -7.02 -1.70 -31.90
N LYS A 71 -6.53 -2.70 -31.16
CA LYS A 71 -6.47 -4.10 -31.61
C LYS A 71 -7.72 -4.92 -31.26
N SER A 72 -8.68 -4.33 -30.55
CA SER A 72 -9.89 -5.01 -30.10
C SER A 72 -10.98 -4.99 -31.18
N PRO A 73 -11.77 -6.08 -31.35
CA PRO A 73 -12.88 -6.08 -32.30
C PRO A 73 -14.03 -5.13 -31.91
N ILE A 74 -14.07 -4.66 -30.66
CA ILE A 74 -15.07 -3.72 -30.13
C ILE A 74 -14.48 -2.31 -29.90
N PHE A 75 -13.41 -1.96 -30.60
CA PHE A 75 -12.75 -0.66 -30.45
C PHE A 75 -13.68 0.50 -30.80
N LEU A 76 -13.86 1.42 -29.84
CA LEU A 76 -14.64 2.65 -30.00
C LEU A 76 -14.03 3.76 -29.12
N ARG A 77 -13.08 4.51 -29.72
CA ARG A 77 -12.26 5.49 -29.02
C ARG A 77 -13.09 6.63 -28.42
N GLU A 78 -14.11 7.07 -29.12
CA GLU A 78 -15.01 8.16 -28.74
C GLU A 78 -15.75 7.81 -27.45
N LEU A 79 -16.20 6.55 -27.33
CA LEU A 79 -16.88 6.07 -26.13
C LEU A 79 -15.92 5.98 -24.94
N ALA A 80 -14.71 5.44 -25.15
CA ALA A 80 -13.69 5.37 -24.10
C ALA A 80 -13.25 6.77 -23.63
N GLY A 81 -13.06 7.70 -24.58
CA GLY A 81 -12.73 9.10 -24.32
C GLY A 81 -13.86 9.83 -23.59
N GLY A 82 -15.10 9.71 -24.07
CA GLY A 82 -16.29 10.29 -23.45
C GLY A 82 -16.47 9.82 -22.01
N THR A 83 -16.32 8.53 -21.74
CA THR A 83 -16.39 7.97 -20.39
C THR A 83 -15.33 8.56 -19.45
N THR A 84 -14.09 8.71 -19.92
CA THR A 84 -13.02 9.35 -19.13
C THR A 84 -13.34 10.82 -18.83
N SER A 85 -13.84 11.55 -19.82
CA SER A 85 -14.18 12.97 -19.69
C SER A 85 -15.34 13.19 -18.73
N VAL A 86 -16.42 12.42 -18.85
CA VAL A 86 -17.57 12.47 -17.93
C VAL A 86 -17.16 12.17 -16.50
N ARG A 87 -16.28 11.18 -16.29
CA ARG A 87 -15.76 10.88 -14.95
C ARG A 87 -15.01 12.06 -14.35
N LYS A 88 -14.08 12.67 -15.09
CA LYS A 88 -13.32 13.85 -14.62
C LYS A 88 -14.25 15.03 -14.34
N TYR A 89 -15.20 15.28 -15.22
CA TYR A 89 -16.20 16.32 -15.06
C TYR A 89 -17.00 16.15 -13.75
N ASN A 90 -17.50 14.94 -13.48
CA ASN A 90 -18.24 14.65 -12.26
C ASN A 90 -17.38 14.83 -11.00
N LEU A 91 -16.11 14.41 -11.03
CA LEU A 91 -15.20 14.62 -9.91
C LEU A 91 -14.92 16.11 -9.64
N ASN A 92 -14.80 16.89 -10.71
CA ASN A 92 -14.65 18.35 -10.63
C ASN A 92 -15.91 19.01 -10.05
N LEU A 93 -17.12 18.55 -10.43
CA LEU A 93 -18.38 19.04 -9.84
C LEU A 93 -18.43 18.80 -8.33
N VAL A 94 -18.02 17.62 -7.87
CA VAL A 94 -17.95 17.32 -6.43
C VAL A 94 -16.92 18.22 -5.74
N THR A 95 -15.74 18.38 -6.35
CA THR A 95 -14.66 19.24 -5.85
C THR A 95 -15.12 20.68 -5.67
N GLU A 96 -15.79 21.25 -6.66
CA GLU A 96 -16.33 22.61 -6.62
C GLU A 96 -17.39 22.77 -5.52
N PHE A 97 -18.33 21.81 -5.42
CA PHE A 97 -19.39 21.82 -4.40
C PHE A 97 -18.83 21.78 -2.98
N VAL A 98 -17.85 20.90 -2.74
CA VAL A 98 -17.20 20.71 -1.43
C VAL A 98 -16.39 21.95 -1.06
N SER A 99 -15.65 22.52 -2.02
CA SER A 99 -14.85 23.74 -1.81
C SER A 99 -15.74 24.94 -1.47
N LYS A 100 -16.88 25.11 -2.15
CA LYS A 100 -17.87 26.16 -1.86
C LYS A 100 -18.48 26.05 -0.46
N LYS A 101 -18.50 24.86 0.13
CA LYS A 101 -18.92 24.63 1.53
C LYS A 101 -17.79 24.84 2.56
N GLY A 102 -16.58 25.15 2.10
CA GLY A 102 -15.40 25.42 2.93
C GLY A 102 -14.56 24.18 3.24
N PHE A 103 -14.96 22.98 2.82
CA PHE A 103 -14.17 21.78 3.06
C PHE A 103 -12.94 21.76 2.14
N GLY A 104 -11.80 21.39 2.71
CA GLY A 104 -10.57 21.23 1.95
C GLY A 104 -10.48 19.86 1.29
N ILE A 105 -9.66 19.75 0.24
CA ILE A 105 -9.37 18.48 -0.45
C ILE A 105 -7.90 18.17 -0.22
N LYS A 106 -7.63 17.11 0.54
CA LYS A 106 -6.25 16.71 0.88
C LYS A 106 -5.60 15.92 -0.24
N TYR A 107 -6.36 14.99 -0.82
CA TYR A 107 -5.85 14.06 -1.81
C TYR A 107 -7.01 13.57 -2.69
N GLY A 108 -6.73 13.18 -3.92
CA GLY A 108 -7.69 12.58 -4.82
C GLY A 108 -7.01 11.69 -5.85
N ASP A 109 -7.72 10.66 -6.28
CA ASP A 109 -7.36 9.87 -7.46
C ASP A 109 -8.60 9.74 -8.35
N THR A 110 -8.53 8.84 -9.32
CA THR A 110 -9.50 8.74 -10.41
C THR A 110 -10.98 8.55 -10.02
N ASP A 111 -11.27 8.06 -8.82
CA ASP A 111 -12.60 7.66 -8.38
C ASP A 111 -12.88 7.93 -6.90
N PHE A 112 -11.95 8.57 -6.18
CA PHE A 112 -12.12 8.93 -4.77
C PHE A 112 -11.47 10.27 -4.43
N LEU A 113 -11.97 10.91 -3.39
CA LEU A 113 -11.43 12.15 -2.81
C LEU A 113 -11.34 12.00 -1.30
N TYR A 114 -10.22 12.45 -0.74
CA TYR A 114 -10.05 12.65 0.70
C TYR A 114 -10.24 14.11 1.04
N PHE A 115 -11.29 14.38 1.82
CA PHE A 115 -11.62 15.71 2.31
C PHE A 115 -10.99 15.97 3.68
N THR A 116 -10.71 17.24 3.98
CA THR A 116 -10.37 17.69 5.33
C THR A 116 -11.62 18.28 5.99
N CYS A 117 -11.89 17.87 7.22
CA CYS A 117 -12.96 18.45 8.01
C CYS A 117 -12.62 19.89 8.41
N LEU A 118 -13.64 20.70 8.67
CA LEU A 118 -13.50 22.07 9.14
C LEU A 118 -13.23 22.11 10.65
N GLU A 119 -12.29 22.97 11.06
CA GLU A 119 -11.91 23.14 12.47
C GLU A 119 -13.08 23.49 13.39
N LYS A 120 -14.10 24.20 12.87
CA LYS A 120 -15.31 24.57 13.61
C LYS A 120 -16.04 23.37 14.25
N TYR A 121 -15.88 22.16 13.71
CA TYR A 121 -16.51 20.96 14.25
C TYR A 121 -15.76 20.40 15.47
N TYR A 122 -14.49 20.75 15.65
CA TYR A 122 -13.64 20.23 16.71
C TYR A 122 -13.57 21.12 17.95
N VAL A 123 -14.09 22.35 17.91
CA VAL A 123 -14.02 23.35 19.01
C VAL A 123 -14.28 22.75 20.40
N LYS A 124 -15.37 21.98 20.58
CA LYS A 124 -15.70 21.37 21.88
C LYS A 124 -14.67 20.32 22.32
N CYS A 125 -14.19 19.52 21.38
CA CYS A 125 -13.18 18.48 21.57
C CYS A 125 -11.82 19.13 21.92
N ASP A 126 -11.44 20.17 21.18
CA ASP A 126 -10.21 20.93 21.36
C ASP A 126 -10.18 21.64 22.73
N GLU A 127 -11.31 22.23 23.16
CA GLU A 127 -11.45 22.83 24.49
C GLU A 127 -11.29 21.79 25.61
N ALA A 128 -11.90 20.61 25.46
CA ALA A 128 -11.81 19.54 26.44
C ALA A 128 -10.38 19.00 26.58
N PHE A 129 -9.68 18.84 25.46
CA PHE A 129 -8.27 18.44 25.43
C PHE A 129 -7.35 19.52 26.01
N SER A 130 -7.57 20.79 25.67
CA SER A 130 -6.79 21.92 26.19
C SER A 130 -6.92 22.07 27.72
N ARG A 131 -8.08 21.74 28.27
CA ARG A 131 -8.33 21.66 29.72
C ARG A 131 -7.78 20.39 30.38
N LYS A 132 -7.05 19.54 29.64
CA LYS A 132 -6.51 18.24 30.08
C LYS A 132 -7.58 17.27 30.60
N LYS A 133 -8.83 17.41 30.14
CA LYS A 133 -9.93 16.49 30.50
C LYS A 133 -9.91 15.19 29.68
N LEU A 134 -9.24 15.21 28.52
CA LEU A 134 -9.11 14.08 27.61
C LEU A 134 -7.65 13.64 27.52
N SER A 135 -7.42 12.33 27.42
CA SER A 135 -6.16 11.80 26.95
C SER A 135 -6.00 12.06 25.45
N LYS A 136 -4.76 11.99 24.93
CA LYS A 136 -4.48 12.14 23.49
C LYS A 136 -5.30 11.15 22.64
N GLU A 137 -5.39 9.90 23.10
CA GLU A 137 -6.13 8.84 22.42
C GLU A 137 -7.64 9.09 22.44
N ALA A 138 -8.20 9.54 23.58
CA ALA A 138 -9.61 9.89 23.67
C ALA A 138 -9.95 11.09 22.76
N TYR A 139 -9.10 12.11 22.77
CA TYR A 139 -9.25 13.29 21.91
C TYR A 139 -9.27 12.92 20.42
N TRP A 140 -8.31 12.11 19.96
CA TRP A 140 -8.26 11.67 18.56
C TRP A 140 -9.44 10.77 18.18
N THR A 141 -9.88 9.90 19.09
CA THR A 141 -11.09 9.09 18.90
C THR A 141 -12.32 9.97 18.70
N GLU A 142 -12.51 11.01 19.53
CA GLU A 142 -13.62 11.95 19.38
C GLU A 142 -13.55 12.73 18.06
N MET A 143 -12.36 13.19 17.67
CA MET A 143 -12.17 13.86 16.37
C MET A 143 -12.58 12.95 15.21
N ILE A 144 -12.18 11.68 15.22
CA ILE A 144 -12.53 10.73 14.16
C ILE A 144 -14.04 10.54 14.11
N LYS A 145 -14.70 10.29 15.25
CA LYS A 145 -16.17 10.12 15.31
C LYS A 145 -16.92 11.35 14.78
N ILE A 146 -16.52 12.55 15.19
CA ILE A 146 -17.07 13.81 14.67
C ILE A 146 -16.90 13.88 13.14
N THR A 147 -15.72 13.51 12.65
CA THR A 147 -15.42 13.52 11.21
C THR A 147 -16.31 12.56 10.44
N MET A 148 -16.48 11.33 10.93
CA MET A 148 -17.35 10.33 10.32
C MET A 148 -18.78 10.88 10.14
N ASP A 149 -19.35 11.46 11.19
CA ASP A 149 -20.71 12.00 11.17
C ASP A 149 -20.86 13.20 10.23
N VAL A 150 -19.89 14.11 10.22
CA VAL A 150 -19.88 15.26 9.30
C VAL A 150 -19.77 14.80 7.86
N MET A 151 -18.89 13.83 7.57
CA MET A 151 -18.67 13.34 6.21
C MET A 151 -19.86 12.53 5.68
N LYS A 152 -20.58 11.79 6.53
CA LYS A 152 -21.86 11.15 6.16
C LYS A 152 -22.90 12.18 5.72
N LYS A 153 -23.08 13.26 6.49
CA LYS A 153 -24.00 14.34 6.14
C LYS A 153 -23.56 15.04 4.85
N LEU A 154 -22.26 15.27 4.67
CA LEU A 154 -21.71 15.86 3.45
C LEU A 154 -21.94 14.96 2.22
N ARG A 155 -21.74 13.64 2.35
CA ARG A 155 -22.04 12.66 1.30
C ARG A 155 -23.49 12.77 0.84
N ASP A 156 -24.44 12.85 1.77
CA ASP A 156 -25.86 12.92 1.42
C ASP A 156 -26.18 14.21 0.64
N GLN A 157 -25.55 15.33 1.04
CA GLN A 157 -25.63 16.61 0.31
C GLN A 157 -24.99 16.53 -1.09
N ILE A 158 -23.83 15.88 -1.22
CA ILE A 158 -23.15 15.67 -2.51
C ILE A 158 -24.05 14.82 -3.42
N ASN A 159 -24.64 13.74 -2.91
CA ASN A 159 -25.50 12.85 -3.69
C ASN A 159 -26.78 13.55 -4.15
N ALA A 160 -27.37 14.41 -3.30
CA ALA A 160 -28.48 15.26 -3.71
C ALA A 160 -28.06 16.22 -4.84
N TYR A 161 -26.88 16.84 -4.73
CA TYR A 161 -26.34 17.73 -5.77
C TYR A 161 -26.07 16.99 -7.10
N LEU A 162 -25.45 15.81 -7.05
CA LEU A 162 -25.19 14.98 -8.22
C LEU A 162 -26.48 14.51 -8.90
N LYS A 163 -27.51 14.19 -8.11
CA LYS A 163 -28.83 13.83 -8.65
C LYS A 163 -29.46 15.00 -9.42
N ILE A 164 -29.36 16.22 -8.90
CA ILE A 164 -29.83 17.44 -9.58
C ILE A 164 -29.05 17.67 -10.87
N LYS A 165 -27.72 17.50 -10.87
CA LYS A 165 -26.86 17.77 -12.04
C LYS A 165 -26.94 16.71 -13.14
N SER A 166 -27.10 15.44 -12.77
CA SER A 166 -27.12 14.33 -13.71
C SER A 166 -28.53 13.91 -14.14
N GLY A 167 -29.56 14.35 -13.42
CA GLY A 167 -30.96 13.92 -13.64
C GLY A 167 -31.24 12.48 -13.23
N THR A 168 -30.25 11.73 -12.72
CA THR A 168 -30.42 10.33 -12.33
C THR A 168 -29.78 10.03 -10.97
N SER A 169 -30.12 8.89 -10.38
CA SER A 169 -29.53 8.40 -9.13
C SER A 169 -28.45 7.33 -9.35
N HIS A 170 -28.00 7.11 -10.59
CA HIS A 170 -26.99 6.08 -10.87
C HIS A 170 -25.60 6.46 -10.38
N LEU A 171 -25.30 7.75 -10.33
CA LEU A 171 -24.04 8.29 -9.85
C LEU A 171 -24.19 8.75 -8.40
N MET A 172 -23.46 8.10 -7.50
CA MET A 172 -23.40 8.45 -6.08
C MET A 172 -21.97 8.33 -5.57
N MET A 173 -21.62 9.19 -4.62
CA MET A 173 -20.44 9.04 -3.77
C MET A 173 -20.81 8.19 -2.57
N ALA A 174 -19.98 7.18 -2.29
CA ALA A 174 -20.01 6.44 -1.05
C ALA A 174 -19.07 7.08 -0.03
N TYR A 175 -19.44 7.01 1.24
CA TYR A 175 -18.50 7.23 2.33
C TYR A 175 -17.82 5.89 2.60
N GLU A 176 -16.49 5.88 2.72
CA GLU A 176 -15.72 4.66 2.99
C GLU A 176 -15.11 4.71 4.39
N GLU A 177 -14.19 5.64 4.64
CA GLU A 177 -13.36 5.64 5.85
C GLU A 177 -12.87 7.05 6.21
N VAL A 178 -12.46 7.25 7.47
CA VAL A 178 -11.61 8.37 7.89
C VAL A 178 -10.18 7.88 8.02
N LEU A 179 -9.22 8.62 7.46
CA LEU A 179 -7.80 8.27 7.54
C LEU A 179 -7.09 9.05 8.63
N PHE A 180 -6.62 8.37 9.66
CA PHE A 180 -5.82 9.03 10.69
C PHE A 180 -5.06 8.02 11.59
N PRO A 181 -3.73 8.13 11.73
CA PRO A 181 -2.81 8.96 10.97
C PRO A 181 -2.68 8.51 9.50
N VAL A 182 -2.20 9.42 8.65
CA VAL A 182 -1.91 9.16 7.23
C VAL A 182 -0.68 9.94 6.79
N CYS A 183 0.17 9.30 6.00
CA CYS A 183 1.32 9.93 5.36
C CYS A 183 1.23 9.78 3.82
N PHE A 184 1.19 10.92 3.12
CA PHE A 184 1.28 10.97 1.67
C PHE A 184 2.72 11.28 1.25
N THR A 185 3.37 10.32 0.59
CA THR A 185 4.77 10.47 0.12
C THR A 185 4.87 10.77 -1.37
N GLY A 186 3.75 10.64 -2.11
CA GLY A 186 3.67 11.02 -3.51
C GLY A 186 2.40 10.54 -4.18
N LYS A 187 2.30 10.77 -5.49
CA LYS A 187 1.15 10.33 -6.29
C LYS A 187 1.02 8.80 -6.23
N LYS A 188 -0.13 8.34 -5.71
CA LYS A 188 -0.45 6.92 -5.45
C LYS A 188 0.49 6.23 -4.45
N LYS A 189 1.27 7.00 -3.67
CA LYS A 189 2.20 6.50 -2.65
C LYS A 189 1.81 7.07 -1.29
N TYR A 190 1.27 6.24 -0.42
CA TYR A 190 0.90 6.63 0.94
C TYR A 190 0.72 5.42 1.84
N PHE A 191 0.80 5.64 3.15
CA PHE A 191 0.47 4.66 4.18
C PHE A 191 -0.42 5.31 5.25
N ARG A 192 -1.30 4.52 5.86
CA ARG A 192 -2.38 5.05 6.70
C ARG A 192 -2.94 4.01 7.65
N ILE A 193 -3.68 4.53 8.64
CA ILE A 193 -4.68 3.80 9.41
C ILE A 193 -6.05 4.30 8.94
N GLY A 194 -6.88 3.38 8.45
CA GLY A 194 -8.27 3.66 8.06
C GLY A 194 -9.21 3.31 9.20
N HIS A 195 -10.18 4.17 9.45
CA HIS A 195 -11.25 3.96 10.43
C HIS A 195 -12.57 3.88 9.68
N GLU A 196 -13.18 2.71 9.67
CA GLU A 196 -14.46 2.45 9.02
C GLU A 196 -15.62 2.64 10.01
N ASP A 197 -16.80 2.97 9.50
CA ASP A 197 -17.99 3.18 10.33
C ASP A 197 -18.51 1.89 11.00
N GLU A 198 -18.24 0.73 10.38
CA GLU A 198 -18.67 -0.57 10.90
C GLU A 198 -17.84 -1.02 12.11
N GLU A 199 -16.71 -0.35 12.34
CA GLU A 199 -15.86 -0.55 13.51
C GLU A 199 -16.37 0.34 14.64
N ASP A 200 -17.21 -0.22 15.53
CA ASP A 200 -17.71 0.51 16.73
C ASP A 200 -16.61 1.20 17.59
N GLU A 201 -15.34 0.83 17.39
CA GLU A 201 -14.19 1.36 18.12
C GLU A 201 -13.09 1.80 17.15
N VAL A 202 -12.63 3.04 17.33
CA VAL A 202 -11.47 3.61 16.65
C VAL A 202 -10.22 2.88 17.14
N ASN A 203 -9.46 2.28 16.23
CA ASN A 203 -8.24 1.54 16.57
C ASN A 203 -6.97 2.21 16.03
N PHE A 204 -6.12 2.69 16.94
CA PHE A 204 -4.81 3.27 16.59
C PHE A 204 -3.66 2.26 16.54
N ARG A 205 -3.94 0.99 16.87
CA ARG A 205 -2.97 -0.10 16.92
C ARG A 205 -3.51 -1.28 16.10
N PRO A 206 -3.64 -1.12 14.77
CA PRO A 206 -4.07 -2.21 13.92
C PRO A 206 -2.98 -3.30 13.89
N ASP A 207 -3.39 -4.54 13.59
CA ASP A 207 -2.44 -5.64 13.36
C ASP A 207 -1.63 -5.42 12.07
N ASP A 208 -2.26 -4.81 11.06
CA ASP A 208 -1.67 -4.53 9.75
C ASP A 208 -1.90 -3.08 9.32
N LEU A 209 -0.86 -2.44 8.77
CA LEU A 209 -0.94 -1.09 8.20
C LEU A 209 -1.26 -1.13 6.70
N PHE A 210 -2.15 -0.24 6.27
CA PHE A 210 -2.43 -0.10 4.84
C PHE A 210 -1.31 0.70 4.17
N MET A 211 -0.69 0.10 3.15
CA MET A 211 0.40 0.71 2.38
C MET A 211 0.10 0.65 0.88
N LYS A 212 0.00 1.81 0.23
CA LYS A 212 -0.21 1.89 -1.22
C LYS A 212 1.07 2.27 -1.92
N ARG A 213 1.59 1.34 -2.73
CA ARG A 213 2.75 1.52 -3.63
C ARG A 213 3.97 2.17 -2.96
N ILE A 214 4.17 1.91 -1.67
CA ILE A 214 5.40 2.29 -1.00
C ILE A 214 6.50 1.38 -1.53
N ASP A 215 7.59 1.97 -2.01
CA ASP A 215 8.64 1.21 -2.69
C ASP A 215 9.36 0.28 -1.73
N THR A 216 9.55 0.67 -0.46
CA THR A 216 10.28 -0.11 0.54
C THR A 216 9.69 -1.47 0.86
N VAL A 217 8.38 -1.63 0.69
CA VAL A 217 7.64 -2.84 1.10
C VAL A 217 7.34 -3.77 -0.10
N LYS A 218 7.90 -3.49 -1.27
CA LYS A 218 7.74 -4.35 -2.45
C LYS A 218 8.54 -5.64 -2.29
N GLN A 219 7.92 -6.76 -2.65
CA GLN A 219 8.49 -8.12 -2.59
C GLN A 219 9.79 -8.32 -3.39
N VAL A 220 10.08 -7.43 -4.34
CA VAL A 220 11.28 -7.50 -5.20
C VAL A 220 12.54 -7.04 -4.47
N ASN A 221 12.38 -6.27 -3.40
CA ASN A 221 13.51 -5.74 -2.63
C ASN A 221 14.04 -6.77 -1.63
N SER A 222 15.22 -6.48 -1.08
CA SER A 222 15.80 -7.27 -0.01
C SER A 222 14.95 -7.21 1.26
N GLU A 223 15.04 -8.25 2.08
CA GLU A 223 14.32 -8.30 3.36
C GLU A 223 14.76 -7.18 4.30
N LEU A 224 16.05 -6.81 4.28
CA LEU A 224 16.59 -5.63 4.95
C LEU A 224 15.80 -4.36 4.56
N PHE A 225 15.56 -4.18 3.26
CA PHE A 225 14.88 -3.01 2.73
C PHE A 225 13.43 -2.94 3.20
N ARG A 226 12.75 -4.09 3.21
CA ARG A 226 11.40 -4.24 3.74
C ARG A 226 11.34 -4.00 5.24
N PHE A 227 12.26 -4.60 6.01
CA PHE A 227 12.29 -4.49 7.47
C PHE A 227 12.46 -3.04 7.93
N ILE A 228 13.46 -2.32 7.38
CA ILE A 228 13.70 -0.92 7.72
C ILE A 228 12.51 -0.06 7.27
N GLY A 229 11.98 -0.30 6.07
CA GLY A 229 10.81 0.40 5.56
C GLY A 229 9.57 0.24 6.45
N GLU A 230 9.28 -1.00 6.85
CA GLU A 230 8.18 -1.31 7.77
C GLU A 230 8.42 -0.66 9.15
N LYS A 231 9.63 -0.74 9.69
CA LYS A 231 9.98 -0.09 10.98
C LYS A 231 9.73 1.41 10.94
N ILE A 232 10.16 2.11 9.89
CA ILE A 232 9.91 3.55 9.71
C ILE A 232 8.40 3.84 9.66
N ILE A 233 7.64 3.05 8.91
CA ILE A 233 6.19 3.23 8.75
C ILE A 233 5.46 3.02 10.08
N TRP A 234 5.79 1.95 10.82
CA TRP A 234 5.21 1.65 12.13
C TRP A 234 5.52 2.73 13.15
N GLU A 235 6.78 3.18 13.23
CA GLU A 235 7.17 4.27 14.13
C GLU A 235 6.45 5.59 13.77
N ALA A 236 6.30 5.89 12.47
CA ALA A 236 5.63 7.10 12.02
C ALA A 236 4.12 7.11 12.31
N MET A 237 3.48 5.94 12.31
CA MET A 237 2.03 5.79 12.57
C MET A 237 1.70 5.62 14.06
N CYS A 238 2.70 5.50 14.93
CA CYS A 238 2.49 5.30 16.36
C CYS A 238 1.81 6.52 17.02
N ILE A 239 0.77 6.26 17.84
CA ILE A 239 0.02 7.29 18.56
C ILE A 239 0.90 8.19 19.44
N ASN A 240 1.97 7.63 20.01
CA ASN A 240 2.88 8.34 20.90
C ASN A 240 4.03 9.01 20.15
N ASN A 241 4.09 8.88 18.82
CA ASN A 241 5.13 9.52 18.04
C ASN A 241 5.02 11.05 18.12
N THR A 242 6.16 11.68 18.39
CA THR A 242 6.35 13.14 18.37
C THR A 242 7.44 13.56 17.39
N ARG A 243 8.14 12.60 16.78
CA ARG A 243 9.24 12.84 15.84
C ARG A 243 8.70 13.06 14.43
N SER A 244 9.41 13.89 13.67
CA SER A 244 9.19 14.01 12.23
C SER A 244 9.59 12.71 11.52
N ILE A 245 9.03 12.48 10.33
CA ILE A 245 9.40 11.32 9.51
C ILE A 245 10.90 11.31 9.21
N HIS A 246 11.48 12.47 8.90
CA HIS A 246 12.92 12.61 8.68
C HIS A 246 13.73 12.09 9.88
N LYS A 247 13.31 12.44 11.09
CA LYS A 247 14.02 12.03 12.30
C LYS A 247 13.88 10.53 12.56
N ILE A 248 12.71 9.95 12.28
CA ILE A 248 12.50 8.50 12.36
C ILE A 248 13.42 7.78 11.39
N VAL A 249 13.50 8.25 10.13
CA VAL A 249 14.39 7.68 9.12
C VAL A 249 15.85 7.72 9.58
N GLU A 250 16.34 8.88 10.05
CA GLU A 250 17.70 9.00 10.60
C GLU A 250 17.96 8.00 11.73
N ASP A 251 17.06 7.92 12.71
CA ASP A 251 17.25 7.10 13.89
C ASP A 251 17.23 5.60 13.52
N VAL A 252 16.34 5.19 12.61
CA VAL A 252 16.25 3.80 12.12
C VAL A 252 17.46 3.43 11.26
N LEU A 253 17.93 4.31 10.37
CA LEU A 253 19.12 4.05 9.56
C LEU A 253 20.39 3.99 10.42
N ARG A 254 20.49 4.84 11.45
CA ARG A 254 21.60 4.80 12.40
C ARG A 254 21.61 3.46 13.16
N ASP A 255 20.46 3.01 13.65
CA ASP A 255 20.31 1.70 14.31
C ASP A 255 20.68 0.55 13.34
N ALA A 256 20.20 0.63 12.10
CA ALA A 256 20.48 -0.37 11.07
C ALA A 256 21.98 -0.48 10.73
N ARG A 257 22.72 0.64 10.77
CA ARG A 257 24.16 0.66 10.47
C ARG A 257 24.99 -0.15 11.47
N PHE A 258 24.61 -0.16 12.74
CA PHE A 258 25.34 -0.86 13.80
C PHE A 258 24.79 -2.26 14.10
N ARG A 259 23.67 -2.62 13.48
CA ARG A 259 23.07 -3.94 13.64
C ARG A 259 23.81 -4.97 12.79
N GLN A 260 23.97 -6.18 13.34
CA GLN A 260 24.43 -7.33 12.58
C GLN A 260 23.27 -7.91 11.76
N TRP A 261 23.49 -8.11 10.47
CA TRP A 261 22.49 -8.61 9.52
C TRP A 261 22.91 -9.98 8.99
N ASP A 262 21.92 -10.84 8.76
CA ASP A 262 22.14 -12.14 8.12
C ASP A 262 22.22 -11.99 6.59
N PHE A 263 23.01 -12.84 5.94
CA PHE A 263 23.20 -12.83 4.48
C PHE A 263 21.87 -12.87 3.73
N ASN A 264 20.93 -13.70 4.19
CA ASN A 264 19.65 -13.88 3.47
C ASN A 264 18.83 -12.58 3.45
N GLN A 265 19.09 -11.66 4.39
CA GLN A 265 18.37 -10.40 4.47
C GLN A 265 18.74 -9.41 3.36
N PHE A 266 19.88 -9.61 2.69
CA PHE A 266 20.35 -8.78 1.58
C PHE A 266 19.91 -9.30 0.21
N VAL A 267 19.37 -10.52 0.16
CA VAL A 267 18.96 -11.16 -1.09
C VAL A 267 17.79 -10.41 -1.70
N ALA A 268 17.99 -9.87 -2.89
CA ALA A 268 16.96 -9.23 -3.69
C ALA A 268 16.61 -10.11 -4.89
N MET A 269 15.43 -9.89 -5.47
CA MET A 269 14.98 -10.61 -6.67
C MET A 269 14.97 -9.67 -7.88
N SER A 270 15.23 -10.23 -9.06
CA SER A 270 15.11 -9.49 -10.31
C SER A 270 14.59 -10.40 -11.42
N LYS A 271 13.86 -9.83 -12.38
CA LYS A 271 13.32 -10.59 -13.51
C LYS A 271 14.22 -10.46 -14.72
N TRP A 272 14.59 -11.59 -15.32
CA TRP A 272 15.37 -11.59 -16.55
C TRP A 272 14.50 -11.31 -17.78
N LYS A 273 14.91 -10.35 -18.62
CA LYS A 273 14.20 -9.97 -19.85
C LYS A 273 15.19 -9.68 -20.97
N ALA A 274 15.00 -10.31 -22.13
CA ALA A 274 15.84 -10.11 -23.32
C ALA A 274 15.72 -8.69 -23.91
N LYS A 275 14.51 -8.13 -23.95
CA LYS A 275 14.19 -6.84 -24.58
C LYS A 275 13.39 -5.96 -23.62
N GLY A 276 13.78 -4.70 -23.49
CA GLY A 276 13.14 -3.73 -22.59
C GLY A 276 13.33 -4.05 -21.09
N GLY A 277 14.33 -4.86 -20.74
CA GLY A 277 14.75 -5.12 -19.37
C GLY A 277 15.62 -4.00 -18.80
N LEU A 278 15.96 -4.10 -17.50
CA LEU A 278 16.91 -3.21 -16.87
C LEU A 278 18.31 -3.40 -17.49
N ALA A 279 18.98 -2.30 -17.85
CA ALA A 279 20.33 -2.35 -18.40
C ALA A 279 21.32 -3.06 -17.46
N CYS A 280 21.18 -2.88 -16.15
CA CYS A 280 22.02 -3.56 -15.15
C CYS A 280 21.90 -5.09 -15.21
N ASN A 281 20.69 -5.62 -15.38
CA ASN A 281 20.49 -7.06 -15.50
C ASN A 281 21.13 -7.60 -16.77
N LYS A 282 21.12 -6.83 -17.86
CA LYS A 282 21.73 -7.25 -19.13
C LYS A 282 23.24 -7.39 -18.99
N ILE A 283 23.90 -6.35 -18.47
CA ILE A 283 25.35 -6.34 -18.21
C ILE A 283 25.72 -7.50 -17.28
N PHE A 284 24.98 -7.66 -16.18
CA PHE A 284 25.19 -8.76 -15.23
C PHE A 284 25.07 -10.13 -15.91
N MET A 285 24.04 -10.36 -16.73
CA MET A 285 23.85 -11.65 -17.41
C MET A 285 24.90 -11.94 -18.50
N GLU A 286 25.39 -10.91 -19.19
CA GLU A 286 26.48 -11.05 -20.16
C GLU A 286 27.76 -11.49 -19.44
N TRP A 287 28.09 -10.81 -18.35
CA TRP A 287 29.25 -11.16 -17.52
C TRP A 287 29.16 -12.58 -16.92
N MET A 288 27.99 -12.98 -16.42
CA MET A 288 27.81 -14.33 -15.88
C MET A 288 27.93 -15.43 -16.95
N ARG A 289 27.63 -15.11 -18.22
CA ARG A 289 27.85 -16.05 -19.35
C ARG A 289 29.33 -16.19 -19.66
N GLU A 290 30.09 -15.10 -19.63
CA GLU A 290 31.54 -15.12 -19.85
C GLU A 290 32.25 -15.98 -18.81
N ARG A 291 31.85 -15.87 -17.53
CA ARG A 291 32.41 -16.70 -16.44
C ARG A 291 32.13 -18.19 -16.57
N ILE A 292 30.99 -18.56 -17.14
CA ILE A 292 30.69 -19.96 -17.45
C ILE A 292 31.53 -20.42 -18.64
N ALA A 293 31.67 -19.58 -19.66
CA ALA A 293 32.46 -19.88 -20.85
C ALA A 293 33.95 -20.04 -20.54
N SER A 294 34.48 -19.31 -19.54
CA SER A 294 35.86 -19.47 -19.04
C SER A 294 36.05 -20.69 -18.13
N GLY A 295 35.01 -21.49 -17.90
CA GLY A 295 35.06 -22.71 -17.09
C GLY A 295 35.12 -22.45 -15.58
N GLU A 296 34.93 -21.20 -15.15
CA GLU A 296 35.15 -20.78 -13.77
C GLU A 296 34.11 -21.40 -12.81
N LYS A 297 32.89 -21.72 -13.29
CA LYS A 297 31.77 -22.15 -12.44
C LYS A 297 30.66 -22.96 -13.15
N ASN A 298 30.04 -23.92 -12.44
CA ASN A 298 28.78 -24.58 -12.83
C ASN A 298 27.56 -23.70 -12.46
N ILE A 299 27.39 -22.56 -13.14
CA ILE A 299 26.29 -21.63 -12.87
C ILE A 299 25.08 -21.96 -13.73
N LYS A 300 23.93 -22.15 -13.10
CA LYS A 300 22.65 -22.24 -13.82
C LYS A 300 22.14 -20.84 -14.16
N ILE A 301 22.17 -20.48 -15.44
CA ILE A 301 21.59 -19.21 -15.91
C ILE A 301 20.06 -19.33 -15.95
N PRO A 302 19.32 -18.35 -15.40
CA PRO A 302 17.86 -18.30 -15.51
C PRO A 302 17.39 -18.08 -16.96
N ASN A 303 16.29 -18.73 -17.33
CA ASN A 303 15.67 -18.54 -18.64
C ASN A 303 15.01 -17.16 -18.76
N PHE A 304 14.71 -16.76 -20.00
CA PHE A 304 13.98 -15.51 -20.24
C PHE A 304 12.62 -15.52 -19.53
N GLY A 305 12.36 -14.47 -18.76
CA GLY A 305 11.13 -14.35 -17.97
C GLY A 305 11.20 -14.98 -16.59
N GLU A 306 12.26 -15.69 -16.23
CA GLU A 306 12.47 -16.20 -14.87
C GLU A 306 12.97 -15.11 -13.93
N TYR A 307 12.72 -15.31 -12.64
CA TYR A 307 13.32 -14.51 -11.58
C TYR A 307 14.65 -15.13 -11.15
N PHE A 308 15.58 -14.28 -10.75
CA PHE A 308 16.83 -14.69 -10.13
C PHE A 308 17.10 -13.87 -8.88
N SER A 309 17.79 -14.50 -7.94
CA SER A 309 18.17 -13.90 -6.66
C SER A 309 19.61 -13.40 -6.72
N TYR A 310 19.84 -12.19 -6.25
CA TYR A 310 21.16 -11.56 -6.27
C TYR A 310 21.44 -10.79 -4.98
N VAL A 311 22.72 -10.53 -4.73
CA VAL A 311 23.21 -9.61 -3.70
C VAL A 311 24.20 -8.64 -4.33
N VAL A 312 24.47 -7.52 -3.64
CA VAL A 312 25.54 -6.60 -4.00
C VAL A 312 26.71 -6.81 -3.05
N VAL A 313 27.84 -7.21 -3.61
CA VAL A 313 29.05 -7.57 -2.86
C VAL A 313 30.05 -6.43 -2.80
N ASN A 314 30.77 -6.34 -1.70
CA ASN A 314 31.92 -5.45 -1.52
C ASN A 314 33.17 -6.16 -2.06
N ASP A 315 33.37 -6.13 -3.39
CA ASP A 315 34.48 -6.86 -4.03
C ASP A 315 35.65 -5.95 -4.43
N GLY A 316 35.93 -4.93 -3.61
CA GLY A 316 36.99 -3.97 -3.88
C GLY A 316 36.81 -3.17 -5.18
N LEU A 317 37.86 -2.51 -5.64
CA LEU A 317 37.87 -1.73 -6.88
C LEU A 317 37.90 -2.68 -8.10
N ARG A 318 36.75 -2.91 -8.73
CA ARG A 318 36.74 -3.58 -10.03
C ARG A 318 37.09 -2.55 -11.11
N TYR A 319 38.06 -2.88 -11.96
CA TYR A 319 38.46 -2.06 -13.11
C TYR A 319 38.08 -2.78 -14.40
N LYS A 320 37.70 -2.02 -15.42
CA LYS A 320 37.66 -2.52 -16.80
C LYS A 320 39.09 -2.79 -17.30
N GLU A 321 39.23 -3.53 -18.40
CA GLU A 321 40.51 -3.71 -19.11
C GLU A 321 41.20 -2.37 -19.45
N ASP A 322 40.42 -1.30 -19.63
CA ASP A 322 40.91 0.07 -19.88
C ASP A 322 41.33 0.84 -18.61
N SER A 323 41.44 0.16 -17.46
CA SER A 323 41.78 0.76 -16.15
C SER A 323 40.74 1.74 -15.58
N THR A 324 39.54 1.83 -16.17
CA THR A 324 38.46 2.67 -15.63
C THR A 324 37.75 1.97 -14.47
N LYS A 325 37.54 2.68 -13.36
CA LYS A 325 36.82 2.18 -12.19
C LYS A 325 35.36 1.83 -12.54
N LEU A 326 34.94 0.62 -12.22
CA LEU A 326 33.55 0.17 -12.33
C LEU A 326 32.74 0.82 -11.19
N THR A 327 31.66 1.50 -11.55
CA THR A 327 30.83 2.29 -10.61
C THR A 327 29.37 1.89 -10.66
N ARG A 328 28.99 0.96 -11.53
CA ARG A 328 27.57 0.61 -11.74
C ARG A 328 27.20 -0.54 -10.82
N LYS A 329 25.98 -0.51 -10.29
CA LYS A 329 25.39 -1.60 -9.50
C LYS A 329 25.62 -2.98 -10.14
N SER A 330 25.47 -3.09 -11.46
CA SER A 330 25.64 -4.34 -12.21
C SER A 330 27.00 -5.00 -12.00
N ASP A 331 28.02 -4.19 -11.76
CA ASP A 331 29.41 -4.61 -11.70
C ASP A 331 29.73 -5.25 -10.35
N TYR A 332 28.88 -5.02 -9.34
CA TYR A 332 28.98 -5.54 -7.98
C TYR A 332 27.84 -6.52 -7.65
N MET A 333 26.99 -6.85 -8.62
CA MET A 333 25.95 -7.87 -8.45
C MET A 333 26.56 -9.26 -8.53
N GLU A 334 26.08 -10.17 -7.69
CA GLU A 334 26.43 -11.59 -7.73
C GLU A 334 25.19 -12.45 -7.45
N PHE A 335 25.12 -13.67 -7.99
CA PHE A 335 24.03 -14.58 -7.66
C PHE A 335 24.08 -14.94 -6.17
N ALA A 336 22.93 -14.91 -5.50
CA ALA A 336 22.86 -15.10 -4.06
C ALA A 336 23.42 -16.44 -3.58
N ASN A 337 23.25 -17.52 -4.34
CA ASN A 337 23.82 -18.83 -4.02
C ASN A 337 25.35 -18.83 -4.10
N ILE A 338 25.92 -18.16 -5.11
CA ILE A 338 27.37 -18.06 -5.30
C ILE A 338 27.98 -17.21 -4.17
N ALA A 339 27.44 -16.02 -3.94
CA ALA A 339 27.96 -15.16 -2.88
C ALA A 339 27.91 -15.83 -1.49
N LYS A 340 26.89 -16.66 -1.24
CA LYS A 340 26.77 -17.46 -0.02
C LYS A 340 27.80 -18.59 0.06
N GLU A 341 27.99 -19.33 -1.03
CA GLU A 341 28.96 -20.44 -1.11
C GLU A 341 30.39 -19.97 -0.86
N PHE A 342 30.76 -18.81 -1.42
CA PHE A 342 32.10 -18.24 -1.29
C PHE A 342 32.25 -17.26 -0.12
N ASN A 343 31.23 -17.11 0.72
CA ASN A 343 31.21 -16.18 1.85
C ASN A 343 31.68 -14.75 1.47
N MET A 344 31.18 -14.25 0.34
CA MET A 344 31.57 -12.94 -0.19
C MET A 344 31.04 -11.82 0.72
N GLU A 345 31.88 -10.81 0.94
CA GLU A 345 31.52 -9.66 1.75
C GLU A 345 30.40 -8.85 1.08
N ILE A 346 29.39 -8.43 1.85
CA ILE A 346 28.26 -7.65 1.35
C ILE A 346 28.55 -6.16 1.53
N ASP A 347 28.24 -5.35 0.51
CA ASP A 347 28.35 -3.89 0.62
C ASP A 347 27.13 -3.33 1.37
N ILE A 348 27.18 -3.33 2.70
CA ILE A 348 26.10 -2.81 3.55
C ILE A 348 25.83 -1.33 3.26
N SER A 349 26.88 -0.54 2.97
CA SER A 349 26.76 0.90 2.69
C SER A 349 25.91 1.14 1.46
N TYR A 350 26.13 0.36 0.39
CA TYR A 350 25.29 0.40 -0.80
C TYR A 350 23.80 0.24 -0.45
N TYR A 351 23.42 -0.75 0.37
CA TYR A 351 22.01 -0.97 0.70
C TYR A 351 21.41 0.18 1.54
N LEU A 352 22.19 0.78 2.44
CA LEU A 352 21.74 1.90 3.26
C LEU A 352 21.63 3.20 2.46
N GLU A 353 22.47 3.42 1.44
CA GLU A 353 22.39 4.58 0.55
C GLU A 353 21.20 4.52 -0.43
N GLN A 354 20.66 3.33 -0.70
CA GLN A 354 19.49 3.17 -1.56
C GLN A 354 18.15 3.39 -0.83
N MET A 355 18.16 3.58 0.48
CA MET A 355 16.99 3.92 1.32
C MET A 355 16.65 5.39 1.21
#